data_AF-A0A836MD79-F1
#
_entry.id   AF-A0A836MD79-F1
#
_cell.length_a   1.000
_cell.length_b   1.000
_cell.length_c   1.000
_cell.angle_alpha   90.00
_cell.angle_beta   90.00
_cell.angle_gamma   90.00
#
_symmetry.space_group_name_H-M   'P 1'
#
loop_
_entity.id
_entity.type
_entity.pdbx_description
1 polymer ?
#
loop_
_entity_poly.entity_id
_entity_poly.type
_entity_poly.pdbx_seq_one_letter_code
_entity_poly.pdbx_strand_id
1 'polypeptide(L)'
;RKLLWKVIMNKIFRVIWSHVQQAWVVVSELVKSHTKTSAYTDKRAQVCTSDYFLDKQQDKFKLSLLSLVLLGIFFSPVGLAAYFQDSSGPGRKEEADEGTIGIGKDSNVGPGSIAIGRYAKAEGRTSIAIGYEAEAVLFEPNAVVVGATAQAFGYSAAYGYGAQARAIGSVAVGENAIANQNRGTALGNNSSVNVIGGVALGYLSRADTEGGIEGAKQTFSVTERASTVENGFKSTERVDGNKIGAVSVGSSFAWKNSNKPIKRQITNVAAGTQDTD
;
A
#
# COMPACT_ATOMS: atom_id res chain seq x y z
N ARG A 1 -103.09 -29.72 -69.99
CA ARG A 1 -102.24 -30.17 -68.87
C ARG A 1 -100.89 -29.48 -68.97
N LYS A 2 -100.57 -28.55 -68.07
CA LYS A 2 -99.20 -28.15 -67.72
C LYS A 2 -99.25 -27.40 -66.38
N LEU A 3 -98.81 -28.09 -65.33
CA LEU A 3 -98.64 -27.58 -63.98
C LEU A 3 -97.40 -26.67 -63.96
N LEU A 4 -97.54 -25.42 -63.50
CA LEU A 4 -96.39 -24.60 -63.08
C LEU A 4 -96.06 -24.97 -61.63
N TRP A 5 -94.93 -25.65 -61.41
CA TRP A 5 -94.33 -25.80 -60.09
C TRP A 5 -93.57 -24.53 -59.72
N LYS A 6 -94.00 -23.86 -58.65
CA LYS A 6 -93.26 -22.77 -57.99
C LYS A 6 -92.14 -23.41 -57.16
N VAL A 7 -90.90 -23.29 -57.61
CA VAL A 7 -89.73 -23.73 -56.83
C VAL A 7 -89.56 -22.80 -55.63
N ILE A 8 -89.85 -23.29 -54.43
CA ILE A 8 -89.52 -22.63 -53.17
C ILE A 8 -88.05 -22.97 -52.86
N MET A 9 -87.17 -21.97 -52.93
CA MET A 9 -85.74 -22.14 -52.67
C MET A 9 -85.48 -22.01 -51.16
N ASN A 10 -85.16 -23.11 -50.50
CA ASN A 10 -84.89 -23.16 -49.06
C ASN A 10 -83.52 -22.50 -48.79
N LYS A 11 -83.48 -21.34 -48.13
CA LYS A 11 -82.22 -20.64 -47.79
C LYS A 11 -81.75 -21.10 -46.42
N ILE A 12 -80.72 -21.93 -46.38
CA ILE A 12 -80.06 -22.33 -45.13
C ILE A 12 -79.12 -21.19 -44.70
N PHE A 13 -79.34 -20.66 -43.50
CA PHE A 13 -78.49 -19.65 -42.86
C PHE A 13 -77.84 -20.26 -41.62
N ARG A 14 -76.55 -19.98 -41.40
CA ARG A 14 -75.81 -20.39 -40.18
C ARG A 14 -75.44 -19.16 -39.37
N VAL A 15 -75.53 -19.29 -38.05
CA VAL A 15 -75.10 -18.24 -37.12
C VAL A 15 -73.71 -18.61 -36.60
N ILE A 16 -72.73 -17.72 -36.77
CA ILE A 16 -71.34 -17.93 -36.35
C ILE A 16 -70.87 -16.78 -35.45
N TRP A 17 -69.98 -17.07 -34.50
CA TRP A 17 -69.40 -16.06 -33.63
C TRP A 17 -68.26 -15.33 -34.36
N SER A 18 -68.36 -14.01 -34.52
CA SER A 18 -67.30 -13.19 -35.10
C SER A 18 -66.38 -12.68 -33.98
N HIS A 19 -65.16 -13.19 -33.92
CA HIS A 19 -64.17 -12.75 -32.93
C HIS A 19 -63.72 -11.30 -33.12
N VAL A 20 -63.83 -10.74 -34.32
CA VAL A 20 -63.46 -9.34 -34.59
C VAL A 20 -64.52 -8.37 -34.09
N GLN A 21 -65.80 -8.75 -34.19
CA GLN A 21 -66.93 -7.90 -33.80
C GLN A 21 -67.49 -8.26 -32.41
N GLN A 22 -67.00 -9.34 -31.78
CA GLN A 22 -67.48 -9.86 -30.51
C GLN A 22 -69.02 -10.04 -30.49
N ALA A 23 -69.57 -10.57 -31.58
CA ALA A 23 -71.02 -10.77 -31.75
C ALA A 23 -71.33 -11.98 -32.65
N TRP A 24 -72.53 -12.56 -32.50
CA TRP A 24 -73.05 -13.60 -33.37
C TRP A 24 -73.60 -12.99 -34.67
N VAL A 25 -73.12 -13.46 -35.82
CA VAL A 25 -73.49 -12.95 -37.15
C VAL A 25 -74.09 -14.08 -37.99
N VAL A 26 -75.16 -13.77 -38.74
CA VAL A 26 -75.86 -14.72 -39.61
C VAL A 26 -75.28 -14.65 -41.02
N VAL A 27 -74.85 -15.78 -41.59
CA VAL A 27 -74.25 -15.87 -42.93
C VAL A 27 -75.02 -16.90 -43.78
N SER A 28 -75.26 -16.59 -45.06
CA SER A 28 -75.90 -17.53 -46.00
C SER A 28 -74.84 -18.39 -46.70
N GLU A 29 -75.10 -19.70 -46.82
CA GLU A 29 -74.15 -20.73 -47.32
C GLU A 29 -73.88 -20.65 -48.86
N LEU A 30 -74.32 -19.59 -49.55
CA LEU A 30 -74.20 -19.43 -51.00
C LEU A 30 -72.91 -18.73 -51.49
N VAL A 31 -71.93 -18.49 -50.61
CA VAL A 31 -70.67 -17.82 -50.98
C VAL A 31 -69.55 -18.87 -51.11
N LYS A 32 -69.11 -19.11 -52.35
CA LYS A 32 -67.93 -19.95 -52.67
C LYS A 32 -66.67 -19.36 -52.02
N SER A 33 -65.94 -20.18 -51.28
CA SER A 33 -64.63 -19.82 -50.72
C SER A 33 -63.60 -19.66 -51.85
N HIS A 34 -63.04 -18.46 -52.02
CA HIS A 34 -61.83 -18.28 -52.79
C HIS A 34 -60.63 -18.80 -51.96
N THR A 35 -59.93 -19.80 -52.50
CA THR A 35 -58.74 -20.42 -51.94
C THR A 35 -57.60 -19.42 -51.72
N LYS A 36 -56.87 -19.60 -50.62
CA LYS A 36 -55.79 -18.72 -50.13
C LYS A 36 -54.64 -18.59 -51.14
N THR A 37 -54.27 -17.35 -51.47
CA THR A 37 -53.00 -17.02 -52.12
C THR A 37 -51.88 -17.10 -51.09
N SER A 38 -50.86 -17.93 -51.32
CA SER A 38 -49.65 -17.99 -50.50
C SER A 38 -48.85 -16.69 -50.66
N ALA A 39 -48.69 -15.92 -49.58
CA ALA A 39 -47.76 -14.80 -49.55
C ALA A 39 -46.38 -15.29 -49.11
N TYR A 40 -45.36 -15.07 -49.94
CA TYR A 40 -43.95 -15.16 -49.56
C TYR A 40 -43.56 -13.83 -48.91
N THR A 41 -43.06 -13.86 -47.68
CA THR A 41 -42.62 -12.65 -46.98
C THR A 41 -41.18 -12.33 -47.40
N ASP A 42 -41.00 -11.33 -48.28
CA ASP A 42 -39.70 -10.70 -48.48
C ASP A 42 -39.35 -9.87 -47.23
N LYS A 43 -38.20 -10.17 -46.60
CA LYS A 43 -37.74 -9.54 -45.35
C LYS A 43 -37.13 -8.14 -45.55
N ARG A 44 -37.42 -7.45 -46.66
CA ARG A 44 -36.78 -6.18 -47.02
C ARG A 44 -37.63 -4.91 -46.95
N ALA A 45 -38.89 -4.97 -46.51
CA ALA A 45 -39.72 -3.76 -46.37
C ALA A 45 -39.94 -3.37 -44.91
N GLN A 46 -39.09 -2.47 -44.45
CA GLN A 46 -39.09 -1.78 -43.16
C GLN A 46 -40.15 -0.67 -43.18
N VAL A 47 -41.18 -0.73 -42.32
CA VAL A 47 -42.04 0.43 -42.01
C VAL A 47 -42.28 0.45 -40.50
N CYS A 48 -41.91 1.57 -39.89
CA CYS A 48 -41.97 1.83 -38.46
C CYS A 48 -43.39 1.68 -37.91
N THR A 49 -43.62 0.68 -37.07
CA THR A 49 -44.66 0.70 -36.05
C THR A 49 -43.95 0.73 -34.70
N SER A 50 -44.25 1.74 -33.90
CA SER A 50 -43.59 2.09 -32.63
C SER A 50 -43.62 0.97 -31.59
N ASP A 51 -44.53 0.01 -31.72
CA ASP A 51 -44.81 -0.95 -30.66
C ASP A 51 -43.93 -2.20 -30.72
N TYR A 52 -43.26 -2.45 -31.86
CA TYR A 52 -42.27 -3.53 -31.99
C TYR A 52 -40.84 -3.09 -31.61
N PHE A 53 -40.63 -1.77 -31.50
CA PHE A 53 -39.32 -1.21 -31.16
C PHE A 53 -38.99 -1.34 -29.67
N LEU A 54 -39.99 -1.49 -28.80
CA LEU A 54 -39.78 -1.63 -27.36
C LEU A 54 -39.50 -3.08 -26.93
N ASP A 55 -40.12 -4.06 -27.59
CA ASP A 55 -39.97 -5.48 -27.24
C ASP A 55 -38.54 -6.00 -27.55
N LYS A 56 -37.97 -5.60 -28.70
CA LYS A 56 -36.58 -5.96 -29.07
C LYS A 56 -35.49 -5.08 -28.43
N GLN A 57 -35.85 -3.96 -27.82
CA GLN A 57 -34.90 -3.11 -27.09
C GLN A 57 -34.77 -3.55 -25.64
N GLN A 58 -35.82 -4.11 -25.02
CA GLN A 58 -35.73 -4.64 -23.65
C GLN A 58 -34.69 -5.77 -23.54
N ASP A 59 -34.61 -6.68 -24.51
CA ASP A 59 -33.63 -7.78 -24.45
C ASP A 59 -32.18 -7.32 -24.66
N LYS A 60 -31.96 -6.22 -25.39
CA LYS A 60 -30.62 -5.62 -25.54
C LYS A 60 -30.22 -4.79 -24.32
N PHE A 61 -31.19 -4.10 -23.69
CA PHE A 61 -30.95 -3.31 -22.49
C PHE A 61 -30.66 -4.20 -21.27
N LYS A 62 -31.32 -5.36 -21.16
CA LYS A 62 -31.09 -6.35 -20.11
C LYS A 62 -29.65 -6.92 -20.14
N LEU A 63 -29.10 -7.19 -21.32
CA LEU A 63 -27.69 -7.64 -21.45
C LEU A 63 -26.69 -6.51 -21.19
N SER A 64 -26.96 -5.28 -21.62
CA SER A 64 -26.06 -4.13 -21.41
C SER A 64 -25.92 -3.74 -19.94
N LEU A 65 -27.01 -3.79 -19.17
CA LEU A 65 -26.97 -3.47 -17.73
C LEU A 65 -26.24 -4.58 -16.97
N LEU A 66 -26.48 -5.85 -17.32
CA LEU A 66 -25.77 -6.98 -16.72
C LEU A 66 -24.27 -6.93 -17.03
N SER A 67 -23.87 -6.55 -18.26
CA SER A 67 -22.45 -6.36 -18.60
C SER A 67 -21.79 -5.20 -17.86
N LEU A 68 -22.52 -4.09 -17.65
CA LEU A 68 -22.01 -2.93 -16.91
C LEU A 68 -21.88 -3.23 -15.41
N VAL A 69 -22.84 -3.96 -14.84
CA VAL A 69 -22.79 -4.45 -13.46
C VAL A 69 -21.65 -5.48 -13.30
N LEU A 70 -21.43 -6.36 -14.27
CA LEU A 70 -20.30 -7.28 -14.27
C LEU A 70 -18.96 -6.52 -14.29
N LEU A 71 -18.83 -5.49 -15.14
CA LEU A 71 -17.69 -4.57 -15.16
C LEU A 71 -17.48 -3.87 -13.80
N GLY A 72 -18.56 -3.45 -13.12
CA GLY A 72 -18.48 -2.83 -11.79
C GLY A 72 -18.01 -3.77 -10.68
N ILE A 73 -18.32 -5.07 -10.78
CA ILE A 73 -17.87 -6.09 -9.81
C ILE A 73 -16.38 -6.43 -10.01
N PHE A 74 -15.83 -6.26 -11.22
CA PHE A 74 -14.39 -6.44 -11.46
C PHE A 74 -13.52 -5.31 -10.85
N PHE A 75 -14.11 -4.17 -10.48
CA PHE A 75 -13.39 -3.03 -9.88
C PHE A 75 -13.65 -2.84 -8.38
N SER A 76 -14.40 -3.72 -7.72
CA SER A 76 -14.55 -3.67 -6.27
C SER A 76 -13.43 -4.47 -5.58
N PRO A 77 -12.53 -3.86 -4.80
CA PRO A 77 -11.49 -4.55 -4.05
C PRO A 77 -12.09 -5.19 -2.79
N VAL A 78 -13.04 -6.11 -2.94
CA VAL A 78 -13.53 -6.92 -1.82
C VAL A 78 -12.67 -8.18 -1.73
N GLY A 79 -11.61 -8.08 -0.93
CA GLY A 79 -10.73 -9.19 -0.57
C GLY A 79 -9.32 -9.14 -1.17
N LEU A 80 -8.61 -8.00 -1.11
CA LEU A 80 -7.19 -7.99 -1.49
C LEU A 80 -6.32 -8.48 -0.32
N ALA A 81 -5.48 -9.48 -0.61
CA ALA A 81 -4.33 -9.84 0.21
C ALA A 81 -3.39 -8.63 0.35
N ALA A 82 -2.99 -7.99 -0.75
CA ALA A 82 -2.07 -6.86 -0.74
C ALA A 82 -2.61 -5.69 -1.57
N TYR A 83 -2.44 -4.45 -1.10
CA TYR A 83 -2.79 -3.24 -1.85
C TYR A 83 -1.60 -2.75 -2.66
N PHE A 84 -1.74 -2.62 -3.97
CA PHE A 84 -0.70 -2.14 -4.89
C PHE A 84 -1.23 -0.98 -5.75
N GLN A 85 -0.45 0.09 -5.89
CA GLN A 85 -0.78 1.26 -6.69
C GLN A 85 0.46 1.78 -7.44
N ASP A 86 0.24 2.34 -8.64
CA ASP A 86 1.29 2.95 -9.48
C ASP A 86 2.43 1.99 -9.82
N SER A 87 2.14 0.79 -10.35
CA SER A 87 3.17 -0.21 -10.72
C SER A 87 4.06 -0.69 -9.57
N SER A 88 3.60 -0.58 -8.32
CA SER A 88 4.23 -1.27 -7.19
C SER A 88 4.08 -2.78 -7.33
N GLY A 89 5.05 -3.56 -6.86
CA GLY A 89 5.00 -5.01 -6.90
C GLY A 89 5.50 -5.68 -5.62
N PRO A 90 5.34 -7.01 -5.51
CA PRO A 90 5.89 -7.78 -4.42
C PRO A 90 7.44 -7.73 -4.41
N GLY A 91 8.02 -7.96 -3.24
CA GLY A 91 9.46 -8.14 -3.05
C GLY A 91 10.00 -9.43 -3.67
N ARG A 92 11.33 -9.56 -3.74
CA ARG A 92 12.00 -10.67 -4.44
C ARG A 92 11.91 -12.04 -3.78
N LYS A 93 11.51 -12.12 -2.50
CA LYS A 93 11.69 -13.33 -1.68
C LYS A 93 10.43 -13.85 -1.00
N GLU A 94 9.43 -13.01 -0.81
CA GLU A 94 8.20 -13.36 -0.12
C GLU A 94 7.03 -12.74 -0.87
N GLU A 95 6.00 -13.54 -1.11
CA GLU A 95 4.74 -13.05 -1.67
C GLU A 95 4.09 -12.11 -0.66
N ALA A 96 3.47 -11.05 -1.16
CA ALA A 96 2.73 -10.14 -0.30
C ALA A 96 1.52 -10.88 0.32
N ASP A 97 1.30 -10.68 1.62
CA ASP A 97 0.21 -11.27 2.39
C ASP A 97 -0.80 -10.19 2.82
N GLU A 98 -1.80 -10.60 3.62
CA GLU A 98 -2.80 -9.70 4.18
C GLU A 98 -2.17 -8.52 4.93
N GLY A 99 -2.47 -7.30 4.47
CA GLY A 99 -2.00 -6.07 5.10
C GLY A 99 -0.77 -5.42 4.45
N THR A 100 -0.24 -6.00 3.37
CA THR A 100 0.80 -5.36 2.57
C THR A 100 0.27 -4.12 1.81
N ILE A 101 1.03 -3.02 1.82
CA ILE A 101 0.72 -1.77 1.11
C ILE A 101 1.93 -1.35 0.25
N GLY A 102 1.77 -1.34 -1.07
CA GLY A 102 2.74 -0.81 -2.03
C GLY A 102 2.14 0.35 -2.83
N ILE A 103 2.81 1.50 -2.87
CA ILE A 103 2.39 2.67 -3.64
C ILE A 103 3.62 3.33 -4.28
N GLY A 104 3.73 3.29 -5.60
CA GLY A 104 4.74 4.02 -6.34
C GLY A 104 5.47 3.18 -7.38
N LYS A 105 5.82 3.84 -8.48
CA LYS A 105 6.51 3.19 -9.60
C LYS A 105 7.76 2.44 -9.16
N ASP A 106 7.83 1.17 -9.55
CA ASP A 106 8.96 0.27 -9.29
C ASP A 106 9.27 0.11 -7.79
N SER A 107 8.28 0.29 -6.90
CA SER A 107 8.43 -0.03 -5.48
C SER A 107 8.25 -1.53 -5.22
N ASN A 108 9.03 -2.09 -4.31
CA ASN A 108 8.94 -3.49 -3.89
C ASN A 108 8.56 -3.61 -2.42
N VAL A 109 7.57 -4.44 -2.11
CA VAL A 109 7.08 -4.62 -0.73
C VAL A 109 6.88 -6.09 -0.38
N GLY A 110 7.33 -6.48 0.80
CA GLY A 110 7.18 -7.82 1.38
C GLY A 110 5.86 -8.00 2.16
N PRO A 111 5.70 -9.15 2.82
CA PRO A 111 4.51 -9.46 3.62
C PRO A 111 4.38 -8.58 4.86
N GLY A 112 3.18 -8.06 5.11
CA GLY A 112 2.84 -7.19 6.24
C GLY A 112 3.56 -5.84 6.21
N SER A 113 4.16 -5.48 5.07
CA SER A 113 5.05 -4.33 4.91
C SER A 113 4.38 -3.17 4.19
N ILE A 114 4.97 -1.98 4.33
CA ILE A 114 4.51 -0.75 3.69
C ILE A 114 5.65 -0.15 2.86
N ALA A 115 5.49 -0.05 1.54
CA ALA A 115 6.38 0.70 0.66
C ALA A 115 5.61 1.84 -0.02
N ILE A 116 6.02 3.09 0.19
CA ILE A 116 5.38 4.26 -0.41
C ILE A 116 6.45 5.18 -1.00
N GLY A 117 6.49 5.30 -2.32
CA GLY A 117 7.43 6.13 -3.06
C GLY A 117 8.00 5.39 -4.28
N ARG A 118 8.39 6.16 -5.30
CA ARG A 118 9.09 5.59 -6.47
C ARG A 118 10.40 4.94 -6.01
N TYR A 119 10.63 3.70 -6.44
CA TYR A 119 11.77 2.87 -6.03
C TYR A 119 11.87 2.56 -4.53
N ALA A 120 10.82 2.80 -3.74
CA ALA A 120 10.81 2.42 -2.32
C ALA A 120 10.86 0.88 -2.17
N LYS A 121 11.65 0.38 -1.23
CA LYS A 121 11.84 -1.05 -0.98
C LYS A 121 11.63 -1.37 0.49
N ALA A 122 10.53 -2.05 0.79
CA ALA A 122 10.26 -2.66 2.09
C ALA A 122 10.11 -4.18 1.92
N GLU A 123 11.17 -4.84 1.44
CA GLU A 123 11.09 -6.23 0.99
C GLU A 123 11.15 -7.25 2.14
N GLY A 124 11.69 -6.88 3.30
CA GLY A 124 11.63 -7.72 4.51
C GLY A 124 10.24 -7.71 5.13
N ARG A 125 9.88 -8.78 5.85
CA ARG A 125 8.60 -8.90 6.55
C ARG A 125 8.40 -7.77 7.57
N THR A 126 7.18 -7.25 7.65
CA THR A 126 6.74 -6.22 8.62
C THR A 126 7.64 -4.97 8.64
N SER A 127 8.19 -4.61 7.48
CA SER A 127 9.06 -3.45 7.29
C SER A 127 8.31 -2.26 6.68
N ILE A 128 8.84 -1.06 6.88
CA ILE A 128 8.26 0.19 6.38
C ILE A 128 9.33 0.95 5.60
N ALA A 129 9.02 1.37 4.37
CA ALA A 129 9.86 2.24 3.55
C ALA A 129 9.00 3.33 2.90
N ILE A 130 9.17 4.57 3.34
CA ILE A 130 8.39 5.72 2.85
C ILE A 130 9.35 6.79 2.33
N GLY A 131 9.35 7.03 1.03
CA GLY A 131 10.21 8.01 0.34
C GLY A 131 10.74 7.52 -1.00
N TYR A 132 11.22 8.45 -1.83
CA TYR A 132 11.92 8.12 -3.07
C TYR A 132 13.18 7.31 -2.75
N GLU A 133 13.31 6.09 -3.29
CA GLU A 133 14.45 5.20 -3.01
C GLU A 133 14.68 4.90 -1.50
N ALA A 134 13.65 4.97 -0.66
CA ALA A 134 13.74 4.52 0.73
C ALA A 134 13.94 2.99 0.77
N GLU A 135 14.90 2.49 1.55
CA GLU A 135 15.26 1.06 1.55
C GLU A 135 15.33 0.46 2.96
N ALA A 136 14.32 -0.31 3.33
CA ALA A 136 14.37 -1.27 4.42
C ALA A 136 14.97 -2.58 3.88
N VAL A 137 16.23 -2.85 4.23
CA VAL A 137 17.09 -3.86 3.58
C VAL A 137 16.49 -5.27 3.68
N LEU A 138 16.44 -5.95 2.53
CA LEU A 138 15.73 -7.21 2.24
C LEU A 138 15.97 -8.38 3.22
N PHE A 139 17.15 -8.51 3.82
CA PHE A 139 17.53 -9.72 4.54
C PHE A 139 17.14 -9.72 6.02
N GLU A 140 16.60 -8.62 6.52
CA GLU A 140 16.27 -8.49 7.93
C GLU A 140 14.89 -7.84 8.11
N PRO A 141 13.94 -8.48 8.81
CA PRO A 141 12.60 -7.94 9.01
C PRO A 141 12.57 -6.78 10.00
N ASN A 142 11.42 -6.11 10.07
CA ASN A 142 11.09 -5.09 11.07
C ASN A 142 11.94 -3.81 10.99
N ALA A 143 12.39 -3.42 9.81
CA ALA A 143 13.09 -2.16 9.60
C ALA A 143 12.10 -1.03 9.29
N VAL A 144 12.38 0.19 9.77
CA VAL A 144 11.53 1.37 9.52
C VAL A 144 12.35 2.46 8.85
N VAL A 145 11.93 2.88 7.66
CA VAL A 145 12.61 3.91 6.87
C VAL A 145 11.63 4.96 6.42
N VAL A 146 11.92 6.23 6.75
CA VAL A 146 11.13 7.37 6.31
C VAL A 146 12.06 8.49 5.85
N GLY A 147 12.10 8.74 4.56
CA GLY A 147 12.97 9.74 3.94
C GLY A 147 13.45 9.28 2.57
N ALA A 148 13.65 10.22 1.65
CA ALA A 148 14.25 9.87 0.36
C ALA A 148 15.69 9.39 0.56
N THR A 149 16.07 8.33 -0.17
CA THR A 149 17.38 7.66 -0.14
C THR A 149 17.85 7.16 1.24
N ALA A 150 16.95 7.11 2.22
CA ALA A 150 17.24 6.60 3.55
C ALA A 150 17.32 5.07 3.54
N GLN A 151 18.09 4.50 4.48
CA GLN A 151 18.32 3.05 4.55
C GLN A 151 18.32 2.55 6.00
N ALA A 152 17.65 1.44 6.26
CA ALA A 152 17.69 0.74 7.55
C ALA A 152 17.87 -0.77 7.37
N PHE A 153 18.53 -1.40 8.34
CA PHE A 153 18.76 -2.83 8.46
C PHE A 153 17.81 -3.44 9.51
N GLY A 154 18.03 -4.70 9.87
CA GLY A 154 17.17 -5.45 10.79
C GLY A 154 16.88 -4.75 12.10
N TYR A 155 15.59 -4.72 12.45
CA TYR A 155 15.10 -4.10 13.69
C TYR A 155 15.52 -2.63 13.86
N SER A 156 15.95 -1.97 12.79
CA SER A 156 16.58 -0.65 12.83
C SER A 156 15.64 0.43 12.26
N ALA A 157 15.91 1.69 12.58
CA ALA A 157 15.06 2.80 12.17
C ALA A 157 15.87 3.96 11.59
N ALA A 158 15.53 4.39 10.38
CA ALA A 158 16.13 5.55 9.70
C ALA A 158 15.06 6.59 9.35
N TYR A 159 15.24 7.83 9.81
CA TYR A 159 14.32 8.94 9.56
C TYR A 159 15.07 10.19 9.06
N GLY A 160 14.75 10.67 7.87
CA GLY A 160 15.35 11.84 7.23
C GLY A 160 16.01 11.53 5.89
N TYR A 161 16.24 12.56 5.07
CA TYR A 161 16.91 12.41 3.77
C TYR A 161 18.31 11.80 3.92
N GLY A 162 18.59 10.69 3.24
CA GLY A 162 19.88 10.00 3.30
C GLY A 162 20.28 9.44 4.68
N ALA A 163 19.36 9.36 5.64
CA ALA A 163 19.61 8.77 6.96
C ALA A 163 19.88 7.25 6.85
N GLN A 164 20.85 6.74 7.59
CA GLN A 164 21.39 5.39 7.40
C GLN A 164 21.60 4.66 8.74
N ALA A 165 20.66 3.77 9.09
CA ALA A 165 20.77 2.86 10.23
C ALA A 165 21.31 1.50 9.75
N ARG A 166 22.64 1.40 9.62
CA ARG A 166 23.34 0.33 8.89
C ARG A 166 23.58 -0.97 9.66
N ALA A 167 23.01 -1.10 10.85
CA ALA A 167 23.33 -2.18 11.77
C ALA A 167 22.11 -2.62 12.56
N ILE A 168 22.17 -3.81 13.17
CA ILE A 168 21.02 -4.42 13.82
C ILE A 168 20.60 -3.59 15.03
N GLY A 169 19.31 -3.24 15.10
CA GLY A 169 18.74 -2.45 16.19
C GLY A 169 19.29 -1.02 16.29
N SER A 170 19.92 -0.50 15.23
CA SER A 170 20.43 0.88 15.23
C SER A 170 19.37 1.90 14.86
N VAL A 171 19.58 3.15 15.26
CA VAL A 171 18.64 4.26 15.02
C VAL A 171 19.41 5.43 14.40
N ALA A 172 18.94 5.96 13.29
CA ALA A 172 19.50 7.11 12.60
C ALA A 172 18.41 8.14 12.28
N VAL A 173 18.40 9.27 12.97
CA VAL A 173 17.36 10.30 12.83
C VAL A 173 18.00 11.64 12.50
N GLY A 174 17.69 12.19 11.33
CA GLY A 174 18.22 13.44 10.80
C GLY A 174 18.80 13.25 9.40
N GLU A 175 18.83 14.32 8.60
CA GLU A 175 19.44 14.28 7.25
C GLU A 175 20.90 13.81 7.36
N ASN A 176 21.25 12.76 6.60
CA ASN A 176 22.55 12.08 6.61
C ASN A 176 23.03 11.61 8.00
N ALA A 177 22.15 11.34 8.96
CA ALA A 177 22.54 10.67 10.20
C ALA A 177 22.98 9.23 9.89
N ILE A 178 24.06 8.73 10.53
CA ILE A 178 24.62 7.41 10.24
C ILE A 178 24.87 6.63 11.53
N ALA A 179 24.20 5.49 11.71
CA ALA A 179 24.48 4.54 12.77
C ALA A 179 25.11 3.26 12.18
N ASN A 180 26.45 3.17 12.22
CA ASN A 180 27.22 2.08 11.59
C ASN A 180 27.34 0.82 12.45
N GLN A 181 26.91 0.86 13.72
CA GLN A 181 27.14 -0.22 14.68
C GLN A 181 25.85 -0.67 15.37
N ASN A 182 25.85 -1.94 15.79
CA ASN A 182 24.69 -2.56 16.44
C ASN A 182 24.26 -1.75 17.66
N ARG A 183 22.94 -1.55 17.80
CA ARG A 183 22.33 -0.80 18.90
C ARG A 183 22.84 0.65 19.02
N GLY A 184 23.48 1.19 17.97
CA GLY A 184 23.95 2.57 17.94
C GLY A 184 22.81 3.55 17.65
N THR A 185 22.83 4.72 18.28
CA THR A 185 21.79 5.76 18.10
C THR A 185 22.40 7.08 17.63
N ALA A 186 22.19 7.45 16.37
CA ALA A 186 22.58 8.72 15.78
C ALA A 186 21.36 9.65 15.68
N LEU A 187 21.28 10.67 16.51
CA LEU A 187 20.17 11.63 16.56
C LEU A 187 20.68 13.03 16.23
N GLY A 188 20.50 13.47 14.99
CA GLY A 188 20.87 14.79 14.51
C GLY A 188 21.38 14.76 13.08
N ASN A 189 21.25 15.88 12.38
CA ASN A 189 21.79 16.04 11.03
C ASN A 189 23.29 15.73 10.99
N ASN A 190 23.74 14.90 10.05
CA ASN A 190 25.13 14.46 9.92
C ASN A 190 25.76 13.88 11.21
N SER A 191 24.94 13.38 12.15
CA SER A 191 25.45 12.67 13.34
C SER A 191 25.96 11.27 12.96
N SER A 192 26.92 10.73 13.70
CA SER A 192 27.54 9.43 13.39
C SER A 192 27.84 8.58 14.63
N VAL A 193 27.50 7.29 14.58
CA VAL A 193 27.89 6.31 15.60
C VAL A 193 28.75 5.22 14.96
N ASN A 194 29.96 5.01 15.50
CA ASN A 194 30.93 4.04 14.99
C ASN A 194 31.36 3.00 16.04
N VAL A 195 30.70 2.97 17.19
CA VAL A 195 30.91 1.97 18.26
C VAL A 195 29.58 1.33 18.68
N ILE A 196 29.60 0.06 19.06
CA ILE A 196 28.40 -0.70 19.48
C ILE A 196 27.75 -0.01 20.68
N GLY A 197 26.43 0.18 20.65
CA GLY A 197 25.69 0.84 21.74
C GLY A 197 26.01 2.32 21.96
N GLY A 198 26.86 2.94 21.11
CA GLY A 198 27.17 4.36 21.22
C GLY A 198 25.98 5.24 20.86
N VAL A 199 25.96 6.45 21.41
CA VAL A 199 24.89 7.42 21.17
C VAL A 199 25.48 8.75 20.73
N ALA A 200 25.11 9.26 19.56
CA ALA A 200 25.50 10.57 19.08
C ALA A 200 24.29 11.51 19.10
N LEU A 201 24.35 12.60 19.87
CA LEU A 201 23.24 13.53 20.09
C LEU A 201 23.58 14.93 19.57
N GLY A 202 22.91 15.37 18.51
CA GLY A 202 23.01 16.69 17.90
C GLY A 202 23.69 16.71 16.52
N TYR A 203 23.59 17.86 15.85
CA TYR A 203 24.21 18.11 14.54
C TYR A 203 25.71 17.80 14.56
N LEU A 204 26.20 16.96 13.66
CA LEU A 204 27.63 16.56 13.60
C LEU A 204 28.18 15.85 14.84
N SER A 205 27.35 15.43 15.80
CA SER A 205 27.85 14.67 16.93
C SER A 205 28.35 13.30 16.46
N ARG A 206 29.43 12.82 17.07
CA ARG A 206 30.10 11.58 16.70
C ARG A 206 30.45 10.73 17.92
N ALA A 207 29.94 9.51 17.98
CA ALA A 207 30.27 8.53 19.01
C ALA A 207 31.29 7.53 18.47
N ASP A 208 32.57 7.73 18.83
CA ASP A 208 33.70 6.86 18.45
C ASP A 208 34.38 6.22 19.67
N THR A 209 33.99 6.58 20.89
CA THR A 209 34.65 6.15 22.12
C THR A 209 34.02 4.85 22.62
N GLU A 210 34.79 3.77 22.66
CA GLU A 210 34.39 2.49 23.26
C GLU A 210 34.22 2.57 24.79
N GLY A 211 33.60 1.55 25.37
CA GLY A 211 33.47 1.40 26.82
C GLY A 211 34.79 1.08 27.52
N GLY A 212 34.86 1.38 28.83
CA GLY A 212 36.01 1.09 29.68
C GLY A 212 37.21 2.03 29.48
N ILE A 213 37.05 3.08 28.68
CA ILE A 213 38.05 4.14 28.52
C ILE A 213 38.05 5.02 29.77
N GLU A 214 39.24 5.24 30.34
CA GLU A 214 39.41 6.13 31.49
C GLU A 214 39.22 7.59 31.06
N GLY A 215 38.39 8.32 31.81
CA GLY A 215 38.20 9.75 31.59
C GLY A 215 39.49 10.54 31.83
N ALA A 216 39.71 11.60 31.03
CA ALA A 216 40.84 12.48 31.24
C ALA A 216 40.69 13.24 32.58
N LYS A 217 41.68 13.07 33.47
CA LYS A 217 41.72 13.73 34.78
C LYS A 217 42.02 15.21 34.61
N GLN A 218 41.24 16.07 35.26
CA GLN A 218 41.59 17.48 35.37
C GLN A 218 42.72 17.64 36.39
N THR A 219 43.50 18.72 36.27
CA THR A 219 44.63 19.01 37.18
C THR A 219 44.22 19.07 38.66
N PHE A 220 42.95 19.37 38.94
CA PHE A 220 42.38 19.49 40.27
C PHE A 220 41.49 18.30 40.69
N SER A 221 41.42 17.22 39.90
CA SER A 221 40.71 16.00 40.30
C SER A 221 41.51 15.27 41.39
N VAL A 222 40.96 15.19 42.60
CA VAL A 222 41.53 14.37 43.69
C VAL A 222 40.92 12.98 43.61
N THR A 223 41.75 11.95 43.46
CA THR A 223 41.33 10.54 43.57
C THR A 223 42.13 9.91 44.69
N GLU A 224 41.45 9.48 45.76
CA GLU A 224 42.08 8.75 46.86
C GLU A 224 42.25 7.25 46.55
N ARG A 225 41.70 6.79 45.41
CA ARG A 225 41.63 5.38 45.00
C ARG A 225 41.83 5.22 43.49
N ALA A 226 42.09 3.99 43.04
CA ALA A 226 42.24 3.66 41.63
C ALA A 226 40.92 3.89 40.84
N SER A 227 41.04 4.26 39.55
CA SER A 227 39.90 4.46 38.65
C SER A 227 39.22 3.12 38.30
N THR A 228 37.95 2.95 38.70
CA THR A 228 37.14 1.75 38.45
C THR A 228 35.82 2.12 37.75
N VAL A 229 35.03 1.11 37.38
CA VAL A 229 33.65 1.33 36.90
C VAL A 229 32.73 1.70 38.07
N GLU A 230 32.93 1.07 39.23
CA GLU A 230 32.12 1.25 40.43
C GLU A 230 32.18 2.68 41.00
N ASN A 231 33.29 3.40 40.77
CA ASN A 231 33.45 4.78 41.22
C ASN A 231 33.24 5.82 40.10
N GLY A 232 32.67 5.44 38.95
CA GLY A 232 32.28 6.38 37.89
C GLY A 232 33.44 6.95 37.04
N PHE A 233 34.70 6.61 37.32
CA PHE A 233 35.85 7.12 36.53
C PHE A 233 36.03 6.41 35.18
N LYS A 234 35.38 5.26 35.00
CA LYS A 234 35.33 4.50 33.75
C LYS A 234 33.87 4.17 33.41
N SER A 235 33.52 4.26 32.13
CA SER A 235 32.24 3.73 31.66
C SER A 235 32.21 2.20 31.79
N THR A 236 31.01 1.63 31.91
CA THR A 236 30.78 0.19 31.78
C THR A 236 31.51 -0.33 30.54
N GLU A 237 32.42 -1.27 30.74
CA GLU A 237 33.24 -1.75 29.63
C GLU A 237 32.39 -2.55 28.66
N ARG A 238 31.62 -3.54 29.16
CA ARG A 238 30.91 -4.51 28.32
C ARG A 238 29.50 -4.80 28.81
N VAL A 239 28.62 -5.09 27.85
CA VAL A 239 27.30 -5.70 28.06
C VAL A 239 27.21 -6.86 27.07
N ASP A 240 26.79 -8.05 27.54
CA ASP A 240 26.72 -9.28 26.75
C ASP A 240 28.03 -9.62 26.01
N GLY A 241 29.19 -9.36 26.65
CA GLY A 241 30.52 -9.60 26.06
C GLY A 241 30.98 -8.56 25.03
N ASN A 242 30.15 -7.58 24.66
CA ASN A 242 30.47 -6.53 23.70
C ASN A 242 30.83 -5.23 24.40
N LYS A 243 31.85 -4.51 23.93
CA LYS A 243 32.14 -3.18 24.44
C LYS A 243 31.02 -2.21 24.10
N ILE A 244 30.58 -1.39 25.06
CA ILE A 244 29.49 -0.42 24.84
C ILE A 244 30.04 0.99 24.78
N GLY A 245 29.73 1.67 23.68
CA GLY A 245 30.22 3.01 23.39
C GLY A 245 29.62 4.10 24.27
N ALA A 246 30.33 5.22 24.35
CA ALA A 246 29.90 6.39 25.09
C ALA A 246 28.74 7.15 24.41
N VAL A 247 28.06 7.97 25.21
CA VAL A 247 27.20 9.05 24.71
C VAL A 247 28.07 10.25 24.34
N SER A 248 27.94 10.72 23.11
CA SER A 248 28.65 11.87 22.58
C SER A 248 27.67 12.97 22.15
N VAL A 249 27.83 14.15 22.75
CA VAL A 249 27.10 15.38 22.37
C VAL A 249 27.93 16.28 21.45
N GLY A 250 29.03 15.78 20.90
CA GLY A 250 29.99 16.58 20.15
C GLY A 250 30.81 15.72 19.21
N SER A 251 31.90 16.25 18.68
CA SER A 251 32.81 15.50 17.84
C SER A 251 34.25 15.93 18.07
N SER A 252 35.16 14.96 18.14
CA SER A 252 36.61 15.20 18.11
C SER A 252 37.10 15.57 16.71
N PHE A 253 36.37 15.13 15.68
CA PHE A 253 36.62 15.41 14.27
C PHE A 253 35.65 16.45 13.73
N ALA A 254 36.14 17.30 12.85
CA ALA A 254 35.35 18.36 12.29
C ALA A 254 34.79 18.03 10.91
N TRP A 255 33.67 18.68 10.60
CA TRP A 255 33.02 18.61 9.30
C TRP A 255 33.61 19.64 8.34
N LYS A 256 33.93 19.23 7.10
CA LYS A 256 34.36 20.08 5.98
C LYS A 256 35.48 21.09 6.33
N ASN A 257 36.74 20.66 6.17
CA ASN A 257 37.97 21.48 6.14
C ASN A 257 38.25 22.40 7.34
N SER A 258 37.50 22.31 8.42
CA SER A 258 37.65 23.20 9.57
C SER A 258 38.16 22.39 10.74
N ASN A 259 39.46 22.27 11.04
CA ASN A 259 40.04 21.36 12.08
C ASN A 259 39.60 21.60 13.56
N LYS A 260 38.36 22.02 13.85
CA LYS A 260 37.90 22.34 15.20
C LYS A 260 36.92 21.28 15.72
N PRO A 261 37.21 20.67 16.89
CA PRO A 261 36.27 19.77 17.53
C PRO A 261 34.98 20.52 17.89
N ILE A 262 33.85 19.84 17.80
CA ILE A 262 32.56 20.37 18.23
C ILE A 262 32.35 19.94 19.67
N LYS A 263 32.27 20.92 20.57
CA LYS A 263 31.89 20.71 21.97
C LYS A 263 30.58 21.42 22.23
N ARG A 264 29.79 20.87 23.16
CA ARG A 264 28.52 21.45 23.58
C ARG A 264 28.50 21.62 25.08
N GLN A 265 27.81 22.66 25.52
CA GLN A 265 27.40 22.77 26.92
C GLN A 265 26.17 21.88 27.12
N ILE A 266 26.15 21.17 28.23
CA ILE A 266 24.94 20.50 28.73
C ILE A 266 24.49 21.34 29.93
N THR A 267 23.29 21.90 29.87
CA THR A 267 22.75 22.80 30.91
C THR A 267 21.51 22.17 31.55
N ASN A 268 21.14 22.66 32.75
CA ASN A 268 20.01 22.14 33.53
C ASN A 268 20.14 20.66 33.94
N VAL A 269 21.36 20.19 34.16
CA VAL A 269 21.64 18.87 34.72
C VAL A 269 21.68 18.99 36.24
N ALA A 270 20.82 18.26 36.95
CA ALA A 270 20.84 18.19 38.40
C ALA A 270 22.05 17.36 38.88
N ALA A 271 22.43 17.52 40.15
CA ALA A 271 23.45 16.67 40.74
C ALA A 271 22.97 15.21 40.80
N GLY A 272 23.93 14.29 40.68
CA GLY A 272 23.74 12.87 40.89
C GLY A 272 23.21 12.52 42.28
N THR A 273 22.48 11.41 42.40
CA THR A 273 22.04 10.85 43.69
C THR A 273 23.08 9.91 44.30
N GLN A 274 23.95 9.35 43.47
CA GLN A 274 25.03 8.43 43.83
C GLN A 274 26.34 8.95 43.24
N ASP A 275 27.47 8.42 43.71
CA ASP A 275 28.80 8.78 43.22
C ASP A 275 29.02 8.44 41.73
N THR A 276 28.14 7.63 41.13
CA THR A 276 28.21 7.17 39.74
C THR A 276 27.40 8.00 38.73
N ASP A 277 26.68 9.03 39.19
CA ASP A 277 25.72 9.82 38.40
C ASP A 277 26.31 11.11 37.81
#